data_AF-A0A957ZFU3-F1
#
_entry.id   AF-A0A957ZFU3-F1
#
_cell.length_a   1.000
_cell.length_b   1.000
_cell.length_c   1.000
_cell.angle_alpha   90.00
_cell.angle_beta   90.00
_cell.angle_gamma   90.00
#
_symmetry.space_group_name_H-M   'P 1'
#
loop_
_entity.id
_entity.type
_entity.pdbx_description
1 polymer ?
#
loop_
_entity_poly.entity_id
_entity_poly.type
_entity_poly.pdbx_seq_one_letter_code
_entity_poly.pdbx_strand_id
1 'polypeptide(L)'
;EFIATQDIMQQLQAASNRASAYNSVAIEDPDLVIFGEVGENALPMPAIPEMGSVWGSWADAFTLIINGEQTPEEALTNAANQIRDQIKSGGSQ
;
A
#
# COMPACT_ATOMS: atom_id res chain seq x y z
N GLU A 1 25.43 -3.20 -11.20
CA GLU A 1 24.34 -3.71 -10.34
C GLU A 1 24.93 -4.66 -9.32
N PHE A 2 24.57 -4.54 -8.05
CA PHE A 2 24.99 -5.47 -6.99
C PHE A 2 23.76 -6.17 -6.39
N ILE A 3 22.76 -5.39 -5.98
CA ILE A 3 21.50 -5.90 -5.40
C ILE A 3 20.58 -6.54 -6.43
N ALA A 4 20.48 -5.98 -7.64
CA ALA A 4 19.60 -6.47 -8.70
C ALA A 4 20.20 -7.68 -9.46
N THR A 5 20.69 -8.67 -8.72
CA THR A 5 21.19 -9.95 -9.26
C THR A 5 20.33 -11.09 -8.72
N GLN A 6 20.17 -12.16 -9.49
CA GLN A 6 19.30 -13.28 -9.10
C GLN A 6 19.69 -13.87 -7.74
N ASP A 7 20.99 -14.06 -7.50
CA ASP A 7 21.52 -14.60 -6.24
C ASP A 7 21.16 -13.71 -5.04
N ILE A 8 21.40 -12.40 -5.15
CA ILE A 8 21.09 -11.46 -4.06
C ILE A 8 19.57 -11.32 -3.86
N MET A 9 18.78 -11.32 -4.94
CA MET A 9 17.32 -11.27 -4.84
C MET A 9 16.74 -12.55 -4.22
N GLN A 10 17.34 -13.72 -4.46
CA GLN A 10 16.96 -14.96 -3.82
C GLN A 10 17.29 -14.95 -2.33
N GLN A 11 18.45 -14.42 -1.95
CA GLN A 11 18.82 -14.22 -0.54
C GLN A 11 17.88 -13.22 0.16
N LEU A 12 17.48 -12.15 -0.52
CA LEU A 12 16.52 -11.17 0.01
C LEU A 12 15.13 -11.77 0.21
N GLN A 13 14.64 -12.58 -0.73
CA GLN A 13 13.36 -13.31 -0.58
C GLN A 13 13.41 -14.22 0.65
N ALA A 14 14.47 -15.04 0.77
CA ALA A 14 14.64 -15.96 1.89
C ALA A 14 14.72 -15.25 3.25
N ALA A 15 15.38 -14.09 3.31
CA ALA A 15 15.52 -13.32 4.55
C ALA A 15 14.28 -12.49 4.92
N SER A 16 13.52 -12.00 3.93
CA SER A 16 12.41 -11.07 4.14
C SER A 16 11.04 -11.73 4.25
N ASN A 17 10.93 -13.01 3.85
CA ASN A 17 9.66 -13.70 3.69
C ASN A 17 8.67 -12.92 2.81
N ARG A 18 9.17 -12.34 1.72
CA ARG A 18 8.39 -11.61 0.71
C ARG A 18 8.78 -12.09 -0.66
N ALA A 19 7.81 -12.16 -1.57
CA ALA A 19 8.05 -12.51 -2.96
C ALA A 19 9.08 -11.56 -3.60
N SER A 20 10.02 -12.12 -4.34
CA SER A 20 10.99 -11.35 -5.12
C SER A 20 10.30 -10.60 -6.25
N ALA A 21 10.72 -9.35 -6.50
CA ALA A 21 10.32 -8.60 -7.69
C ALA A 21 11.11 -9.00 -8.96
N TYR A 22 12.05 -9.95 -8.84
CA TYR A 22 12.90 -10.43 -9.93
C TYR A 22 12.38 -11.75 -10.49
N ASN A 23 11.90 -11.75 -11.73
CA ASN A 23 11.14 -12.86 -12.35
C ASN A 23 11.85 -14.22 -12.36
N SER A 24 13.18 -14.25 -12.30
CA SER A 24 13.93 -15.51 -12.32
C SER A 24 14.11 -16.16 -10.94
N VAL A 25 13.67 -15.50 -9.86
CA VAL A 25 13.68 -16.09 -8.52
C VAL A 25 12.39 -16.89 -8.33
N ALA A 26 12.53 -18.20 -8.10
CA ALA A 26 11.39 -19.08 -7.87
C ALA A 26 10.73 -18.79 -6.51
N ILE A 27 9.40 -18.87 -6.49
CA ILE A 27 8.59 -18.80 -5.27
C ILE A 27 8.15 -20.23 -4.94
N GLU A 28 8.75 -20.80 -3.90
CA GLU A 28 8.47 -22.18 -3.46
C GLU A 28 7.67 -22.22 -2.15
N ASP A 29 7.67 -21.12 -1.39
CA ASP A 29 6.90 -21.00 -0.16
C ASP A 29 5.40 -20.93 -0.47
N PRO A 30 4.56 -21.84 0.06
CA PRO A 30 3.13 -21.87 -0.22
C PRO A 30 2.41 -20.57 0.17
N ASP A 31 2.86 -19.86 1.21
CA ASP A 31 2.26 -18.58 1.61
C ASP A 31 2.56 -17.52 0.54
N LEU A 32 3.78 -17.49 0.02
CA LEU A 32 4.18 -16.54 -1.03
C LEU A 32 3.52 -16.83 -2.38
N VAL A 33 3.21 -18.09 -2.68
CA VAL A 33 2.41 -18.46 -3.86
C VAL A 33 1.03 -17.81 -3.78
N ILE A 34 0.35 -17.91 -2.64
CA ILE A 34 -0.98 -17.30 -2.43
C ILE A 34 -0.90 -15.77 -2.56
N PHE A 35 0.14 -15.13 -2.02
CA PHE A 35 0.34 -13.69 -2.22
C PHE A 35 0.57 -13.31 -3.69
N GLY A 36 1.25 -14.18 -4.45
CA GLY A 36 1.41 -14.03 -5.90
C GLY A 36 0.08 -14.05 -6.64
N GLU A 37 -0.77 -15.04 -6.36
CA GLU A 37 -2.10 -15.18 -6.97
C GLU A 37 -3.01 -13.98 -6.66
N VAL A 38 -3.03 -13.50 -5.41
CA VAL A 38 -3.79 -12.29 -5.04
C VAL A 38 -3.21 -11.05 -5.73
N GLY A 39 -1.88 -11.01 -5.90
CA GLY A 39 -1.16 -9.93 -6.57
C GLY A 39 -1.51 -9.75 -8.05
N GLU A 40 -1.94 -10.82 -8.75
CA GLU A 40 -2.28 -10.75 -10.19
C GLU A 40 -3.39 -9.74 -10.50
N ASN A 41 -4.32 -9.56 -9.55
CA ASN A 41 -5.43 -8.61 -9.67
C ASN A 41 -5.22 -7.33 -8.87
N ALA A 42 -4.07 -7.21 -8.19
CA ALA A 42 -3.75 -6.02 -7.41
C ALA A 42 -3.34 -4.86 -8.31
N LEU A 43 -3.66 -3.64 -7.89
CA LEU A 43 -3.19 -2.43 -8.54
C LEU A 43 -2.07 -1.79 -7.69
N PRO A 44 -1.00 -1.31 -8.32
CA PRO A 44 0.03 -0.57 -7.60
C PRO A 44 -0.56 0.70 -7.01
N MET A 45 -0.14 1.05 -5.80
CA MET A 45 -0.53 2.32 -5.18
C MET A 45 -0.05 3.51 -6.04
N PRO A 46 -0.79 4.62 -6.10
CA PRO A 46 -0.36 5.81 -6.82
C PRO A 46 1.01 6.32 -6.35
N ALA A 47 1.93 6.50 -7.28
CA ALA A 47 3.30 6.95 -6.99
C ALA A 47 3.49 8.49 -7.07
N ILE A 48 2.39 9.25 -7.00
CA ILE A 48 2.41 10.73 -7.04
C ILE A 48 2.61 11.32 -5.64
N PRO A 49 3.24 12.50 -5.49
CA PRO A 49 3.46 13.13 -4.18
C PRO A 49 2.17 13.30 -3.35
N GLU A 50 1.05 13.56 -4.01
CA GLU A 50 -0.26 13.77 -3.39
C GLU A 50 -0.78 12.55 -2.63
N MET A 51 -0.29 11.33 -2.95
CA MET A 51 -0.69 10.11 -2.24
C MET A 51 -0.33 10.16 -0.74
N GLY A 52 0.67 10.94 -0.35
CA GLY A 52 1.00 11.16 1.06
C GLY A 52 -0.13 11.81 1.86
N SER A 53 -0.99 12.61 1.21
CA SER A 53 -2.12 13.30 1.86
C SER A 53 -3.34 12.38 2.08
N VAL A 54 -3.34 11.17 1.52
CA VAL A 54 -4.50 10.27 1.57
C VAL A 54 -4.58 9.53 2.91
N TRP A 55 -3.44 9.08 3.43
CA TRP A 55 -3.40 8.06 4.49
C TRP A 55 -4.03 8.50 5.82
N GLY A 56 -3.71 9.69 6.31
CA GLY A 56 -4.20 10.17 7.61
C GLY A 56 -5.72 10.35 7.63
N SER A 57 -6.22 11.20 6.72
CA SER A 57 -7.66 11.49 6.58
C SER A 57 -8.48 10.23 6.33
N TRP A 58 -7.95 9.27 5.56
CA TRP A 58 -8.62 8.00 5.29
C TRP A 58 -8.66 7.07 6.51
N ALA A 59 -7.57 6.98 7.29
CA ALA A 59 -7.53 6.21 8.53
C ALA A 59 -8.49 6.76 9.60
N ASP A 60 -8.57 8.08 9.73
CA ASP A 60 -9.49 8.74 10.66
C ASP A 60 -10.95 8.45 10.29
N ALA A 61 -11.30 8.51 9.00
CA ALA A 61 -12.64 8.14 8.54
C ALA A 61 -13.00 6.70 8.90
N PHE A 62 -12.10 5.74 8.71
CA PHE A 62 -12.37 4.36 9.13
C PHE A 62 -12.53 4.21 10.63
N THR A 63 -11.75 4.94 11.43
CA THR A 63 -11.89 4.95 12.88
C THR A 63 -13.29 5.42 13.28
N LEU A 64 -13.76 6.53 12.70
CA LEU A 64 -15.11 7.07 12.94
C LEU A 64 -16.21 6.09 12.52
N ILE A 65 -16.04 5.40 11.39
CA ILE A 65 -16.99 4.39 10.89
C ILE A 65 -17.05 3.19 11.83
N ILE A 66 -15.90 2.62 12.21
CA ILE A 66 -15.82 1.42 13.06
C ILE A 66 -16.39 1.70 14.46
N ASN A 67 -16.16 2.91 14.99
CA ASN A 67 -16.71 3.33 16.27
C ASN A 67 -18.20 3.71 16.21
N GLY A 68 -18.79 3.80 15.02
CA GLY A 68 -20.17 4.24 14.83
C GLY A 68 -20.40 5.73 15.13
N GLU A 69 -19.35 6.54 15.09
CA GLU A 69 -19.40 7.98 15.36
C GLU A 69 -19.91 8.77 14.14
N GLN A 70 -19.71 8.25 12.93
CA GLN A 70 -20.23 8.80 11.68
C GLN A 70 -20.68 7.67 10.76
N THR A 71 -21.65 7.95 9.88
CA THR A 71 -21.99 7.01 8.81
C THR A 71 -20.83 6.89 7.81
N PRO A 72 -20.72 5.77 7.06
CA PRO A 72 -19.72 5.64 6.01
C PRO A 72 -19.73 6.77 4.99
N GLU A 73 -20.92 7.25 4.62
CA GLU A 73 -21.07 8.35 3.66
C GLU A 73 -20.50 9.66 4.21
N GLU A 74 -20.83 10.02 5.44
CA GLU A 74 -20.35 11.24 6.10
C GLU A 74 -18.83 11.20 6.30
N ALA A 75 -18.32 10.11 6.87
CA ALA A 75 -16.89 9.97 7.18
C ALA A 75 -16.02 10.01 5.92
N LEU A 76 -16.41 9.31 4.86
CA LEU A 76 -15.65 9.28 3.61
C LEU A 76 -15.79 10.60 2.82
N THR A 77 -16.93 11.28 2.90
CA THR A 77 -17.10 12.62 2.30
C THR A 77 -16.19 13.63 3.00
N ASN A 78 -16.14 13.59 4.34
CA ASN A 78 -15.27 14.44 5.14
C ASN A 78 -13.79 14.17 4.84
N ALA A 79 -13.36 12.91 4.81
CA ALA A 79 -12.01 12.55 4.43
C ALA A 79 -11.64 13.03 3.02
N ALA A 80 -12.53 12.85 2.04
CA ALA A 80 -12.28 13.33 0.68
C ALA A 80 -12.08 14.86 0.62
N ASN A 81 -12.81 15.62 1.43
CA ASN A 81 -12.61 17.07 1.52
C ASN A 81 -11.28 17.41 2.17
N GLN A 82 -10.94 16.77 3.29
CA GLN A 82 -9.67 16.96 3.99
C GLN A 82 -8.46 16.63 3.10
N ILE A 83 -8.52 15.52 2.35
CA ILE A 83 -7.48 15.14 1.38
C ILE A 83 -7.29 16.23 0.32
N ARG A 84 -8.40 16.74 -0.26
CA ARG A 84 -8.32 17.81 -1.27
C ARG A 84 -7.72 19.08 -0.71
N ASP A 85 -8.01 19.41 0.55
CA ASP A 85 -7.48 20.60 1.18
C ASP A 85 -6.00 20.44 1.56
N GLN A 86 -5.57 19.24 1.98
CA GLN A 86 -4.15 18.90 2.18
C GLN A 86 -3.33 18.94 0.89
N ILE A 87 -3.90 18.46 -0.22
CA ILE A 87 -3.26 18.55 -1.55
C ILE A 87 -3.06 20.02 -1.93
N LYS A 88 -4.08 20.86 -1.75
CA LYS A 88 -3.99 22.31 -2.05
C LYS A 88 -2.95 23.03 -1.18
N SER A 89 -2.78 22.62 0.08
CA SER A 89 -1.85 23.25 1.02
C SER A 89 -0.41 22.73 0.92
N GLY A 90 -0.12 21.81 -0.03
CA GLY A 90 1.22 21.28 -0.25
C GLY A 90 1.64 20.14 0.67
N GLY A 91 0.67 19.36 1.20
CA GLY A 91 0.91 18.06 1.83
C GLY A 91 1.90 18.08 3.01
N SER A 92 1.87 19.13 3.83
CA SER A 92 2.76 19.27 4.99
C SER A 92 2.00 19.04 6.31
N GLN A 93 2.11 17.82 6.83
CA GLN A 93 2.22 17.52 8.26
C GLN A 93 3.26 16.42 8.46
#